data_AF-A0A3N6GWQ9-F1
#
_entry.id   AF-A0A3N6GWQ9-F1
#
_cell.length_a   1.000
_cell.length_b   1.000
_cell.length_c   1.000
_cell.angle_alpha   90.00
_cell.angle_beta   90.00
_cell.angle_gamma   90.00
#
_symmetry.space_group_name_H-M   'P 1'
#
loop_
_entity.id
_entity.type
_entity.pdbx_description
1 polymer ?
#
loop_
_entity_poly.entity_id
_entity_poly.type
_entity_poly.pdbx_seq_one_letter_code
_entity_poly.pdbx_strand_id
1 'polypeptide(L)'
;MSATITTVDPPSPAPVPRSGRPWPRLVRPAAAVLSGLLLYASFPPRPLWWLVLPGFALLGWVLSARRLRTAFGLGLLAGLGFMLPLLHWTGEEVGPVPWLALAFAEALFIAVGCVGIAAVSRLAYWPVWAAAVWVLDEAVRARVPFGGFPWGKIAFGQADSMFLPLAALGGTPLLSFAVVLCGFGLLEALRQVRRYRSTGTVPRAAVVAAAVTVAVPVVAALAALPLVDDSAEDGTATVAAIQGNVPRLGLDFNSQRRAVLDNHADRTEQLARDVKAGKVAQPDFVLWPENSSDLDPYRNPDAREAIDRAVRAIGVPTVIGAVLAPDTGALRNTLIEWDPDNGPVDTYDKRHIQPFGEYMPMRSFVRIFSKDVDRVQRDFGSGSKVGVFDLAGTRVGLVTCYEAAFDDAVRDTVKDGGQLIAVPSNNATFGRSEMTYQQLAMSQVRAVEHGRSVVVPVTSGVSAVIRPDGTIVQKTEMFTPDALVDEVPLRSSLTPATRLGTLPEGVLALLAVAGLGWVAVRSVQARKDRRQEPESVPSAT
;
A
#
# COMPACT_ATOMS: atom_id res chain seq x y z
N MET A 1 26.41 89.36 -36.69
CA MET A 1 25.44 88.65 -35.83
C MET A 1 24.95 87.42 -36.57
N SER A 2 25.29 86.23 -36.10
CA SER A 2 24.61 85.00 -36.50
C SER A 2 24.74 84.03 -35.33
N ALA A 3 23.63 83.75 -34.67
CA ALA A 3 23.56 82.93 -33.47
C ALA A 3 23.25 81.48 -33.88
N THR A 4 24.15 80.56 -33.58
CA THR A 4 23.95 79.12 -33.78
C THR A 4 23.14 78.58 -32.61
N ILE A 5 21.90 78.17 -32.88
CA ILE A 5 21.03 77.47 -31.94
C ILE A 5 21.47 75.99 -31.90
N THR A 6 21.88 75.51 -30.73
CA THR A 6 22.09 74.08 -30.46
C THR A 6 20.76 73.47 -30.02
N THR A 7 20.28 72.48 -30.76
CA THR A 7 19.09 71.68 -30.40
C THR A 7 19.47 70.66 -29.32
N VAL A 8 18.74 70.67 -28.21
CA VAL A 8 18.84 69.67 -27.13
C VAL A 8 17.99 68.47 -27.52
N ASP A 9 18.61 67.29 -27.66
CA ASP A 9 17.87 66.03 -27.85
C ASP A 9 17.12 65.63 -26.57
N PRO A 10 15.88 65.12 -26.67
CA PRO A 10 15.12 64.67 -25.51
C PRO A 10 15.72 63.37 -24.92
N PRO A 11 15.61 63.17 -23.59
CA PRO A 11 16.13 61.98 -22.93
C PRO A 11 15.42 60.71 -23.43
N SER A 12 16.20 59.69 -23.76
CA SER A 12 15.68 58.37 -24.16
C SER A 12 14.76 57.79 -23.08
N PRO A 13 13.61 57.20 -23.45
CA PRO A 13 12.70 56.60 -22.47
C PRO A 13 13.38 55.42 -21.76
N ALA A 14 13.21 55.37 -20.44
CA ALA A 14 13.74 54.31 -19.59
C ALA A 14 13.22 52.91 -20.06
N PRO A 15 14.06 51.86 -20.03
CA PRO A 15 13.65 50.54 -20.47
C PRO A 15 12.53 50.00 -19.58
N VAL A 16 11.39 49.70 -20.20
CA VAL A 16 10.25 49.02 -19.56
C VAL A 16 10.72 47.65 -19.04
N PRO A 17 10.39 47.24 -17.80
CA PRO A 17 10.78 45.94 -17.29
C PRO A 17 10.14 44.86 -18.17
N ARG A 18 10.98 44.07 -18.86
CA ARG A 18 10.54 42.88 -19.59
C ARG A 18 9.83 41.96 -18.62
N SER A 19 8.51 41.81 -18.79
CA SER A 19 7.72 40.77 -18.13
C SER A 19 8.38 39.42 -18.41
N GLY A 20 8.98 38.82 -17.37
CA GLY A 20 9.65 37.52 -17.50
C GLY A 20 8.67 36.49 -18.04
N ARG A 21 9.05 35.78 -19.11
CA ARG A 21 8.28 34.68 -19.72
C ARG A 21 7.71 33.78 -18.61
N PRO A 22 6.46 33.29 -18.68
CA PRO A 22 5.83 32.49 -17.62
C PRO A 22 6.49 31.11 -17.42
N TRP A 23 7.30 30.66 -18.38
CA TRP A 23 7.94 29.34 -18.43
C TRP A 23 8.71 28.94 -17.15
N PRO A 24 9.52 29.79 -16.48
CA PRO A 24 10.24 29.42 -15.26
C PRO A 24 9.33 29.17 -14.05
N ARG A 25 8.08 29.68 -14.07
CA ARG A 25 7.14 29.55 -12.94
C ARG A 25 6.42 28.21 -12.92
N LEU A 26 6.28 27.53 -14.08
CA LEU A 26 5.57 26.25 -14.21
C LEU A 26 6.46 25.01 -14.06
N VAL A 27 7.80 25.16 -14.12
CA VAL A 27 8.74 24.02 -14.06
C VAL A 27 8.57 23.21 -12.77
N ARG A 28 8.45 23.87 -11.61
CA ARG A 28 8.31 23.16 -10.31
C ARG A 28 6.96 22.48 -10.14
N PRO A 29 5.82 23.14 -10.42
CA PRO A 29 4.52 22.46 -10.45
C PRO A 29 4.53 21.24 -11.38
N ALA A 30 5.04 21.37 -12.61
CA ALA A 30 5.14 20.26 -13.54
C ALA A 30 6.04 19.12 -13.02
N ALA A 31 7.18 19.46 -12.41
CA ALA A 31 8.06 18.49 -11.77
C ALA A 31 7.43 17.81 -10.55
N ALA A 32 6.57 18.51 -9.80
CA ALA A 32 5.83 17.93 -8.69
C ALA A 32 4.85 16.85 -9.19
N VAL A 33 4.06 17.18 -10.22
CA VAL A 33 3.17 16.21 -10.87
C VAL A 33 3.96 15.04 -11.44
N LEU A 34 5.07 15.30 -12.16
CA LEU A 34 5.94 14.26 -12.69
C LEU A 34 6.50 13.36 -11.58
N SER A 35 6.90 13.94 -10.45
CA SER A 35 7.33 13.15 -9.29
C SER A 35 6.25 12.19 -8.83
N GLY A 36 5.00 12.65 -8.70
CA GLY A 36 3.87 11.79 -8.35
C GLY A 36 3.62 10.68 -9.37
N LEU A 37 3.68 11.01 -10.66
CA LEU A 37 3.51 10.05 -11.74
C LEU A 37 4.62 8.99 -11.78
N LEU A 38 5.86 9.36 -11.43
CA LEU A 38 6.97 8.42 -11.27
C LEU A 38 6.75 7.47 -10.10
N LEU A 39 6.20 7.98 -8.98
CA LEU A 39 5.79 7.12 -7.86
C LEU A 39 4.69 6.16 -8.30
N TYR A 40 3.63 6.63 -8.97
CA TYR A 40 2.58 5.76 -9.51
C TYR A 40 3.14 4.70 -10.48
N ALA A 41 3.98 5.10 -11.42
CA ALA A 41 4.56 4.19 -12.40
C ALA A 41 5.47 3.13 -11.76
N SER A 42 5.95 3.35 -10.53
CA SER A 42 6.71 2.35 -9.77
C SER A 42 5.85 1.26 -9.12
N PHE A 43 4.52 1.40 -9.13
CA PHE A 43 3.60 0.40 -8.57
C PHE A 43 3.19 -0.65 -9.61
N PRO A 44 2.81 -1.86 -9.13
CA PRO A 44 2.21 -2.91 -9.95
C PRO A 44 1.05 -2.39 -10.81
N PRO A 45 0.82 -2.99 -12.00
CA PRO A 45 1.46 -4.21 -12.53
C PRO A 45 2.82 -3.96 -13.22
N ARG A 46 3.37 -2.76 -13.10
CA ARG A 46 4.58 -2.37 -13.85
C ARG A 46 5.84 -2.84 -13.11
N PRO A 47 6.84 -3.45 -13.80
CA PRO A 47 8.10 -3.87 -13.19
C PRO A 47 9.08 -2.70 -12.99
N LEU A 48 8.57 -1.47 -12.83
CA LEU A 48 9.35 -0.24 -12.85
C LEU A 48 9.59 0.32 -11.44
N TRP A 49 9.76 -0.57 -10.45
CA TRP A 49 9.94 -0.24 -9.03
C TRP A 49 11.03 0.83 -8.82
N TRP A 50 12.06 0.85 -9.68
CA TRP A 50 13.20 1.77 -9.58
C TRP A 50 12.82 3.23 -9.89
N LEU A 51 11.69 3.51 -10.53
CA LEU A 51 11.19 4.88 -10.78
C LEU A 51 10.86 5.64 -9.50
N VAL A 52 10.65 4.93 -8.40
CA VAL A 52 10.48 5.52 -7.07
C VAL A 52 11.69 6.39 -6.67
N LEU A 53 12.90 5.98 -7.07
CA LEU A 53 14.16 6.64 -6.72
C LEU A 53 14.29 8.02 -7.38
N PRO A 54 14.20 8.18 -8.72
CA PRO A 54 14.15 9.49 -9.35
C PRO A 54 12.88 10.26 -8.98
N GLY A 55 11.77 9.57 -8.65
CA GLY A 55 10.56 10.19 -8.09
C GLY A 55 10.86 10.99 -6.83
N PHE A 56 11.41 10.34 -5.79
CA PHE A 56 11.79 11.04 -4.55
C PHE A 56 12.93 12.04 -4.73
N ALA A 57 13.90 11.77 -5.61
CA ALA A 57 14.93 12.74 -5.93
C ALA A 57 14.34 14.04 -6.52
N LEU A 58 13.34 13.90 -7.39
CA LEU A 58 12.62 15.03 -7.98
C LEU A 58 11.76 15.75 -6.93
N LEU A 59 11.03 15.01 -6.09
CA LEU A 59 10.25 15.58 -4.98
C LEU A 59 11.13 16.41 -4.05
N GLY A 60 12.27 15.85 -3.63
CA GLY A 60 13.24 16.54 -2.79
C GLY A 60 13.72 17.84 -3.44
N TRP A 61 13.97 17.85 -4.76
CA TRP A 61 14.40 19.04 -5.50
C TRP A 61 13.31 20.11 -5.54
N VAL A 62 12.06 19.70 -5.76
CA VAL A 62 10.89 20.58 -5.80
C VAL A 62 10.67 21.25 -4.43
N LEU A 63 10.79 20.51 -3.34
CA LEU A 63 10.46 20.96 -1.98
C LEU A 63 11.59 21.71 -1.26
N SER A 64 12.84 21.49 -1.66
CA SER A 64 14.00 21.99 -0.92
C SER A 64 14.01 23.50 -0.69
N ALA A 65 14.18 23.86 0.59
CA ALA A 65 14.23 25.24 1.10
C ALA A 65 13.02 26.12 0.72
N ARG A 66 11.88 25.53 0.36
CA ARG A 66 10.66 26.28 0.02
C ARG A 66 9.94 26.80 1.26
N ARG A 67 9.12 27.84 1.08
CA ARG A 67 8.16 28.29 2.10
C ARG A 67 7.13 27.19 2.32
N LEU A 68 6.69 27.00 3.56
CA LEU A 68 5.77 25.90 3.93
C LEU A 68 4.48 25.89 3.10
N ARG A 69 3.89 27.06 2.84
CA ARG A 69 2.70 27.18 1.96
C ARG A 69 2.95 26.71 0.52
N THR A 70 4.14 26.99 -0.02
CA THR A 70 4.52 26.52 -1.36
C THR A 70 4.80 25.03 -1.37
N ALA A 71 5.42 24.50 -0.31
CA ALA A 71 5.64 23.07 -0.14
C ALA A 71 4.32 22.30 -0.07
N PHE A 72 3.31 22.84 0.62
CA PHE A 72 1.96 22.27 0.66
C PHE A 72 1.36 22.17 -0.76
N GLY A 73 1.33 23.26 -1.52
CA GLY A 73 0.77 23.24 -2.88
C GLY A 73 1.52 22.31 -3.84
N LEU A 74 2.85 22.26 -3.76
CA LEU A 74 3.66 21.33 -4.57
C LEU A 74 3.49 19.88 -4.11
N GLY A 75 3.41 19.64 -2.80
CA GLY A 75 3.12 18.33 -2.22
C GLY A 75 1.74 17.82 -2.61
N LEU A 76 0.74 18.69 -2.67
CA LEU A 76 -0.60 18.35 -3.17
C LEU A 76 -0.56 17.94 -4.64
N LEU A 77 0.17 18.67 -5.50
CA LEU A 77 0.33 18.29 -6.91
C LEU A 77 1.06 16.95 -7.08
N ALA A 78 2.09 16.69 -6.28
CA ALA A 78 2.78 15.40 -6.27
C ALA A 78 1.88 14.27 -5.76
N GLY A 79 1.16 14.51 -4.66
CA GLY A 79 0.19 13.58 -4.10
C GLY A 79 -0.92 13.25 -5.08
N LEU A 80 -1.45 14.24 -5.80
CA LEU A 80 -2.45 14.02 -6.86
C LEU A 80 -1.88 13.24 -8.05
N GLY A 81 -0.66 13.58 -8.48
CA GLY A 81 0.03 12.83 -9.54
C GLY A 81 0.26 11.36 -9.18
N PHE A 82 0.35 11.04 -7.89
CA PHE A 82 0.49 9.68 -7.40
C PHE A 82 -0.86 8.98 -7.17
N MET A 83 -1.72 9.57 -6.34
CA MET A 83 -2.93 8.92 -5.82
C MET A 83 -4.09 8.87 -6.80
N LEU A 84 -4.23 9.85 -7.70
CA LEU A 84 -5.30 9.81 -8.71
C LEU A 84 -5.20 8.57 -9.60
N PRO A 85 -4.07 8.31 -10.30
CA PRO A 85 -3.98 7.12 -11.14
C PRO A 85 -3.92 5.84 -10.31
N LEU A 86 -3.25 5.84 -9.14
CA LEU A 86 -3.11 4.66 -8.31
C LEU A 86 -4.47 4.11 -7.84
N LEU A 87 -5.39 5.01 -7.46
CA LEU A 87 -6.69 4.66 -6.87
C LEU A 87 -7.84 4.70 -7.86
N HIS A 88 -7.56 4.79 -9.17
CA HIS A 88 -8.61 4.89 -10.20
C HIS A 88 -9.64 3.76 -10.12
N TRP A 89 -9.18 2.55 -9.78
CA TRP A 89 -10.01 1.36 -9.59
C TRP A 89 -11.11 1.53 -8.53
N THR A 90 -10.96 2.45 -7.58
CA THR A 90 -11.98 2.71 -6.54
C THR A 90 -13.25 3.32 -7.13
N GLY A 91 -13.19 3.88 -8.35
CA GLY A 91 -14.33 4.48 -9.02
C GLY A 91 -15.16 3.54 -9.89
N GLU A 92 -14.75 2.28 -10.09
CA GLU A 92 -15.40 1.35 -11.03
C GLU A 92 -16.89 1.11 -10.68
N GLU A 93 -17.21 0.87 -9.41
CA GLU A 93 -18.58 0.55 -8.96
C GLU A 93 -19.34 1.72 -8.34
N VAL A 94 -18.61 2.69 -7.78
CA VAL A 94 -19.19 3.83 -7.04
C VAL A 94 -19.05 5.16 -7.79
N GLY A 95 -18.47 5.14 -8.99
CA GLY A 95 -18.32 6.29 -9.86
C GLY A 95 -17.13 7.19 -9.52
N PRO A 96 -16.92 8.27 -10.31
CA PRO A 96 -15.72 9.09 -10.22
C PRO A 96 -15.67 9.99 -8.97
N VAL A 97 -16.81 10.32 -8.36
CA VAL A 97 -16.86 11.28 -7.24
C VAL A 97 -16.17 10.70 -5.99
N PRO A 98 -16.50 9.49 -5.50
CA PRO A 98 -15.79 8.88 -4.37
C PRO A 98 -14.29 8.66 -4.65
N TRP A 99 -13.93 8.22 -5.86
CA TRP A 99 -12.53 8.08 -6.27
C TRP A 99 -11.76 9.40 -6.15
N LEU A 100 -12.27 10.47 -6.76
CA LEU A 100 -11.62 11.79 -6.72
C LEU A 100 -11.53 12.32 -5.29
N ALA A 101 -12.56 12.10 -4.46
CA ALA A 101 -12.56 12.52 -3.07
C ALA A 101 -11.50 11.76 -2.24
N LEU A 102 -11.41 10.44 -2.41
CA LEU A 102 -10.40 9.61 -1.74
C LEU A 102 -8.99 10.00 -2.19
N ALA A 103 -8.73 10.04 -3.50
CA ALA A 103 -7.43 10.42 -4.03
C ALA A 103 -7.00 11.83 -3.60
N PHE A 104 -7.95 12.77 -3.53
CA PHE A 104 -7.68 14.11 -3.02
C PHE A 104 -7.37 14.11 -1.51
N ALA A 105 -8.11 13.35 -0.70
CA ALA A 105 -7.85 13.20 0.73
C ALA A 105 -6.45 12.59 0.99
N GLU A 106 -6.10 11.52 0.28
CA GLU A 106 -4.77 10.90 0.35
C GLU A 106 -3.67 11.86 -0.10
N ALA A 107 -3.91 12.65 -1.15
CA ALA A 107 -3.00 13.69 -1.60
C ALA A 107 -2.83 14.84 -0.59
N LEU A 108 -3.84 15.14 0.23
CA LEU A 108 -3.74 16.12 1.31
C LEU A 108 -2.82 15.64 2.43
N PHE A 109 -2.87 14.35 2.81
CA PHE A 109 -1.91 13.77 3.75
C PHE A 109 -0.49 13.93 3.21
N ILE A 110 -0.23 13.48 1.96
CA ILE A 110 1.06 13.64 1.30
C ILE A 110 1.49 15.12 1.27
N ALA A 111 0.57 16.05 1.03
CA ALA A 111 0.87 17.48 1.04
C ALA A 111 1.37 17.95 2.42
N VAL A 112 0.77 17.47 3.50
CA VAL A 112 1.20 17.74 4.89
C VAL A 112 2.57 17.10 5.17
N GLY A 113 2.78 15.84 4.79
CA GLY A 113 4.09 15.19 4.86
C GLY A 113 5.17 15.99 4.10
N CYS A 114 4.85 16.48 2.92
CA CYS A 114 5.73 17.33 2.11
C CYS A 114 6.07 18.67 2.75
N VAL A 115 5.17 19.25 3.56
CA VAL A 115 5.49 20.43 4.38
C VAL A 115 6.57 20.07 5.42
N GLY A 116 6.44 18.92 6.07
CA GLY A 116 7.44 18.41 7.00
C GLY A 116 8.80 18.17 6.32
N ILE A 117 8.80 17.51 5.15
CA ILE A 117 10.00 17.29 4.33
C ILE A 117 10.67 18.63 3.97
N ALA A 118 9.89 19.62 3.52
CA ALA A 118 10.42 20.94 3.21
C ALA A 118 11.00 21.66 4.45
N ALA A 119 10.41 21.45 5.63
CA ALA A 119 10.92 22.00 6.88
C ALA A 119 12.28 21.40 7.25
N VAL A 120 12.39 20.06 7.26
CA VAL A 120 13.62 19.34 7.61
C VAL A 120 14.69 19.38 6.53
N SER A 121 14.34 19.74 5.28
CA SER A 121 15.30 19.96 4.17
C SER A 121 16.39 21.01 4.46
N ARG A 122 16.21 21.82 5.52
CA ARG A 122 17.17 22.82 5.99
C ARG A 122 18.20 22.28 6.98
N LEU A 123 18.04 21.05 7.46
CA LEU A 123 18.93 20.42 8.43
C LEU A 123 20.13 19.76 7.76
N ALA A 124 21.20 19.55 8.52
CA ALA A 124 22.25 18.62 8.12
C ALA A 124 21.65 17.20 8.03
N TYR A 125 22.13 16.40 7.08
CA TYR A 125 21.63 15.05 6.83
C TYR A 125 20.12 15.00 6.57
N TRP A 126 19.54 16.04 5.95
CA TRP A 126 18.12 16.13 5.67
C TRP A 126 17.48 14.91 4.97
N PRO A 127 18.16 14.12 4.10
CA PRO A 127 17.53 12.94 3.50
C PRO A 127 17.00 11.95 4.56
N VAL A 128 17.73 11.79 5.66
CA VAL A 128 17.35 10.91 6.78
C VAL A 128 16.07 11.42 7.45
N TRP A 129 16.06 12.70 7.82
CA TRP A 129 14.89 13.33 8.43
C TRP A 129 13.68 13.32 7.51
N ALA A 130 13.87 13.56 6.21
CA ALA A 130 12.80 13.58 5.22
C ALA A 130 12.22 12.18 4.96
N ALA A 131 13.05 11.14 4.88
CA ALA A 131 12.58 9.76 4.75
C ALA A 131 11.80 9.33 6.00
N ALA A 132 12.25 9.72 7.20
CA ALA A 132 11.51 9.47 8.43
C ALA A 132 10.14 10.18 8.45
N VAL A 133 10.09 11.44 7.99
CA VAL A 133 8.83 12.19 7.87
C VAL A 133 7.88 11.52 6.87
N TRP A 134 8.39 10.94 5.78
CA TRP A 134 7.56 10.16 4.85
C TRP A 134 6.95 8.92 5.52
N VAL A 135 7.74 8.16 6.29
CA VAL A 135 7.22 7.02 7.04
C VAL A 135 6.20 7.43 8.10
N LEU A 136 6.40 8.58 8.76
CA LEU A 136 5.40 9.13 9.67
C LEU A 136 4.09 9.47 8.94
N ASP A 137 4.16 10.03 7.73
CA ASP A 137 2.98 10.29 6.89
C ASP A 137 2.23 8.98 6.54
N GLU A 138 2.97 7.96 6.07
CA GLU A 138 2.41 6.63 5.81
C GLU A 138 1.76 6.01 7.05
N ALA A 139 2.41 6.13 8.21
CA ALA A 139 1.92 5.60 9.48
C ALA A 139 0.62 6.27 9.94
N VAL A 140 0.49 7.58 9.72
CA VAL A 140 -0.73 8.34 10.05
C VAL A 140 -1.87 7.97 9.09
N ARG A 141 -1.58 7.95 7.78
CA ARG A 141 -2.55 7.66 6.71
C ARG A 141 -3.10 6.24 6.82
N ALA A 142 -2.25 5.29 7.24
CA ALA A 142 -2.63 3.90 7.51
C ALA A 142 -3.49 3.70 8.77
N ARG A 143 -3.80 4.75 9.56
CA ARG A 143 -4.58 4.64 10.81
C ARG A 143 -5.75 5.60 10.92
N VAL A 144 -5.65 6.77 10.29
CA VAL A 144 -6.63 7.85 10.47
C VAL A 144 -6.98 8.49 9.12
N PRO A 145 -8.28 8.78 8.86
CA PRO A 145 -9.45 8.45 9.67
C PRO A 145 -9.96 7.02 9.44
N PHE A 146 -10.92 6.55 10.26
CA PHE A 146 -11.69 5.33 10.03
C PHE A 146 -10.89 4.02 9.97
N GLY A 147 -9.82 3.91 10.75
CA GLY A 147 -8.89 2.77 10.66
C GLY A 147 -7.81 2.95 9.59
N GLY A 148 -7.91 3.98 8.75
CA GLY A 148 -6.89 4.39 7.79
C GLY A 148 -6.97 3.68 6.43
N PHE A 149 -6.10 4.13 5.54
CA PHE A 149 -5.98 3.64 4.17
C PHE A 149 -4.49 3.46 3.80
N PRO A 150 -3.91 2.26 4.03
CA PRO A 150 -2.48 2.01 3.82
C PRO A 150 -2.08 1.88 2.34
N TRP A 151 -3.01 2.04 1.40
CA TRP A 151 -2.75 1.93 -0.03
C TRP A 151 -1.73 2.99 -0.48
N GLY A 152 -0.82 2.62 -1.38
CA GLY A 152 0.23 3.53 -1.83
C GLY A 152 1.39 3.72 -0.83
N LYS A 153 1.50 2.92 0.24
CA LYS A 153 2.76 2.76 0.97
C LYS A 153 3.86 2.35 -0.01
N ILE A 154 5.02 3.02 0.04
CA ILE A 154 6.12 2.80 -0.90
C ILE A 154 6.59 1.35 -0.87
N ALA A 155 6.60 0.71 0.30
CA ALA A 155 6.93 -0.72 0.43
C ALA A 155 6.15 -1.64 -0.53
N PHE A 156 4.87 -1.37 -0.81
CA PHE A 156 4.07 -2.21 -1.70
C PHE A 156 4.42 -2.04 -3.19
N GLY A 157 5.08 -0.94 -3.56
CA GLY A 157 5.66 -0.77 -4.90
C GLY A 157 7.01 -1.47 -5.06
N GLN A 158 7.46 -2.24 -4.07
CA GLN A 158 8.80 -2.84 -4.01
C GLN A 158 8.77 -4.37 -3.99
N ALA A 159 7.64 -4.98 -4.34
CA ALA A 159 7.46 -6.43 -4.37
C ALA A 159 8.47 -7.18 -5.27
N ASP A 160 8.96 -6.55 -6.33
CA ASP A 160 9.96 -7.14 -7.24
C ASP A 160 11.33 -6.43 -7.13
N SER A 161 11.55 -5.63 -6.08
CA SER A 161 12.75 -4.80 -5.98
C SER A 161 13.87 -5.49 -5.22
N MET A 162 15.10 -5.06 -5.48
CA MET A 162 16.27 -5.51 -4.71
C MET A 162 16.21 -5.12 -3.23
N PHE A 163 15.30 -4.21 -2.84
CA PHE A 163 15.14 -3.78 -1.46
C PHE A 163 14.16 -4.66 -0.68
N LEU A 164 13.38 -5.53 -1.34
CA LEU A 164 12.39 -6.39 -0.71
C LEU A 164 12.88 -7.14 0.53
N PRO A 165 14.12 -7.69 0.60
CA PRO A 165 14.63 -8.37 1.80
C PRO A 165 14.59 -7.52 3.08
N LEU A 166 14.58 -6.19 2.97
CA LEU A 166 14.44 -5.30 4.12
C LEU A 166 13.07 -5.43 4.82
N ALA A 167 12.05 -5.94 4.14
CA ALA A 167 10.76 -6.27 4.75
C ALA A 167 10.91 -7.34 5.83
N ALA A 168 11.76 -8.36 5.63
CA ALA A 168 12.04 -9.37 6.66
C ALA A 168 12.78 -8.79 7.87
N LEU A 169 13.51 -7.69 7.70
CA LEU A 169 14.29 -7.06 8.76
C LEU A 169 13.47 -6.09 9.63
N GLY A 170 12.68 -5.21 9.00
CA GLY A 170 11.97 -4.14 9.73
C GLY A 170 10.57 -3.82 9.19
N GLY A 171 10.00 -4.74 8.41
CA GLY A 171 8.66 -4.65 7.85
C GLY A 171 8.53 -3.57 6.78
N THR A 172 7.27 -3.29 6.42
CA THR A 172 6.94 -2.21 5.48
C THR A 172 7.54 -0.84 5.86
N PRO A 173 7.65 -0.43 7.14
CA PRO A 173 8.23 0.87 7.50
C PRO A 173 9.70 1.00 7.14
N LEU A 174 10.52 -0.03 7.41
CA LEU A 174 11.95 0.01 7.08
C LEU A 174 12.18 -0.04 5.58
N LEU A 175 11.40 -0.85 4.86
CA LEU A 175 11.46 -0.93 3.40
C LEU A 175 11.12 0.43 2.75
N SER A 176 10.00 1.05 3.15
CA SER A 176 9.65 2.41 2.70
C SER A 176 10.77 3.40 3.02
N PHE A 177 11.26 3.42 4.26
CA PHE A 177 12.33 4.34 4.69
C PHE A 177 13.59 4.21 3.82
N ALA A 178 14.07 2.99 3.62
CA ALA A 178 15.28 2.70 2.87
C ALA A 178 15.21 3.20 1.43
N VAL A 179 14.09 2.95 0.75
CA VAL A 179 13.86 3.34 -0.64
C VAL A 179 13.72 4.86 -0.78
N VAL A 180 12.96 5.49 0.11
CA VAL A 180 12.79 6.96 0.14
C VAL A 180 14.13 7.64 0.45
N LEU A 181 14.91 7.09 1.39
CA LEU A 181 16.23 7.59 1.76
C LEU A 181 17.19 7.52 0.58
N CYS A 182 17.21 6.44 -0.18
CA CYS A 182 17.97 6.33 -1.43
C CYS A 182 17.58 7.43 -2.42
N GLY A 183 16.29 7.65 -2.66
CA GLY A 183 15.82 8.69 -3.58
C GLY A 183 16.27 10.09 -3.19
N PHE A 184 16.13 10.47 -1.92
CA PHE A 184 16.66 11.75 -1.42
C PHE A 184 18.20 11.80 -1.40
N GLY A 185 18.87 10.67 -1.17
CA GLY A 185 20.31 10.53 -1.25
C GLY A 185 20.86 10.78 -2.65
N LEU A 186 20.18 10.28 -3.70
CA LEU A 186 20.55 10.54 -5.10
C LEU A 186 20.49 12.03 -5.45
N LEU A 187 19.49 12.75 -4.93
CA LEU A 187 19.44 14.20 -5.09
C LEU A 187 20.64 14.88 -4.42
N GLU A 188 21.01 14.46 -3.21
CA GLU A 188 22.17 15.02 -2.52
C GLU A 188 23.48 14.73 -3.26
N ALA A 189 23.66 13.51 -3.75
CA ALA A 189 24.80 13.15 -4.58
C ALA A 189 24.90 14.07 -5.81
N LEU A 190 23.78 14.28 -6.51
CA LEU A 190 23.72 15.18 -7.67
C LEU A 190 24.05 16.64 -7.31
N ARG A 191 23.62 17.12 -6.14
CA ARG A 191 23.97 18.46 -5.64
C ARG A 191 25.47 18.59 -5.39
N GLN A 192 26.09 17.59 -4.77
CA GLN A 192 27.53 17.62 -4.53
C GLN A 192 28.32 17.56 -5.85
N VAL A 193 27.92 16.72 -6.81
CA VAL A 193 28.55 16.68 -8.15
C VAL A 193 28.45 18.04 -8.85
N ARG A 194 27.28 18.69 -8.83
CA ARG A 194 27.09 20.02 -9.42
C ARG A 194 27.94 21.09 -8.74
N ARG A 195 28.01 21.06 -7.39
CA ARG A 195 28.84 21.99 -6.62
C ARG A 195 30.33 21.80 -6.90
N TYR A 196 30.80 20.56 -7.00
CA TYR A 196 32.17 20.25 -7.36
C TYR A 196 32.49 20.80 -8.76
N ARG A 197 31.60 20.58 -9.74
CA ARG A 197 31.76 21.12 -11.09
C ARG A 197 31.80 22.65 -11.15
N SER A 198 31.06 23.36 -10.28
CA SER A 198 31.02 24.82 -10.30
C SER A 198 32.08 25.50 -9.44
N THR A 199 32.56 24.85 -8.38
CA THR A 199 33.45 25.47 -7.38
C THR A 199 34.79 24.75 -7.17
N GLY A 200 35.00 23.60 -7.82
CA GLY A 200 36.19 22.76 -7.64
C GLY A 200 36.34 22.10 -6.26
N THR A 201 35.44 22.41 -5.30
CA THR A 201 35.54 21.94 -3.92
C THR A 201 34.16 21.51 -3.40
N VAL A 202 34.14 20.47 -2.58
CA VAL A 202 32.94 20.00 -1.89
C VAL A 202 33.26 19.68 -0.43
N PRO A 203 32.38 20.01 0.52
CA PRO A 203 32.57 19.61 1.89
C PRO A 203 32.59 18.08 1.99
N ARG A 204 33.67 17.50 2.52
CA ARG A 204 33.80 16.03 2.67
C ARG A 204 32.60 15.43 3.40
N ALA A 205 32.13 16.07 4.46
CA ALA A 205 30.96 15.63 5.22
C ALA A 205 29.69 15.53 4.36
N ALA A 206 29.48 16.44 3.40
CA ALA A 206 28.32 16.42 2.51
C ALA A 206 28.39 15.30 1.46
N VAL A 207 29.60 15.00 0.97
CA VAL A 207 29.84 13.87 0.06
C VAL A 207 29.63 12.55 0.79
N VAL A 208 30.20 12.40 2.00
CA VAL A 208 30.01 11.22 2.84
C VAL A 208 28.54 11.04 3.19
N ALA A 209 27.85 12.11 3.59
CA ALA A 209 26.41 12.05 3.85
C ALA A 209 25.61 11.53 2.64
N ALA A 210 25.88 12.07 1.45
CA ALA A 210 25.20 11.65 0.22
C ALA A 210 25.53 10.21 -0.18
N ALA A 211 26.78 9.77 0.01
CA ALA A 211 27.19 8.40 -0.26
C ALA A 211 26.53 7.42 0.72
N VAL A 212 26.52 7.74 2.01
CA VAL A 212 25.95 6.90 3.07
C VAL A 212 24.44 6.73 2.91
N THR A 213 23.70 7.78 2.54
CA THR A 213 22.23 7.69 2.35
C THR A 213 21.83 6.82 1.16
N VAL A 214 22.72 6.56 0.22
CA VAL A 214 22.48 5.62 -0.91
C VAL A 214 23.07 4.25 -0.60
N ALA A 215 24.32 4.20 -0.12
CA ALA A 215 25.03 2.95 0.09
C ALA A 215 24.47 2.12 1.25
N VAL A 216 24.06 2.74 2.36
CA VAL A 216 23.57 1.99 3.53
C VAL A 216 22.30 1.20 3.21
N PRO A 217 21.24 1.77 2.61
CA PRO A 217 20.06 0.99 2.23
C PRO A 217 20.38 -0.16 1.27
N VAL A 218 21.25 0.08 0.28
CA VAL A 218 21.64 -0.94 -0.71
C VAL A 218 22.42 -2.07 -0.05
N VAL A 219 23.42 -1.74 0.78
CA VAL A 219 24.21 -2.73 1.52
C VAL A 219 23.34 -3.47 2.53
N ALA A 220 22.42 -2.78 3.21
CA ALA A 220 21.48 -3.39 4.13
C ALA A 220 20.54 -4.39 3.42
N ALA A 221 20.07 -4.06 2.21
CA ALA A 221 19.25 -4.96 1.41
C ALA A 221 20.02 -6.23 1.01
N LEU A 222 21.27 -6.08 0.56
CA LEU A 222 22.14 -7.22 0.27
C LEU A 222 22.46 -8.05 1.52
N ALA A 223 22.71 -7.40 2.65
CA ALA A 223 22.97 -8.06 3.93
C ALA A 223 21.72 -8.74 4.52
N ALA A 224 20.52 -8.33 4.10
CA ALA A 224 19.26 -8.93 4.50
C ALA A 224 18.84 -10.12 3.63
N LEU A 225 19.52 -10.39 2.49
CA LEU A 225 19.23 -11.55 1.64
C LEU A 225 19.18 -12.88 2.42
N PRO A 226 20.10 -13.19 3.37
CA PRO A 226 20.02 -14.43 4.14
C PRO A 226 18.82 -14.53 5.09
N LEU A 227 18.07 -13.44 5.31
CA LEU A 227 16.82 -13.48 6.08
C LEU A 227 15.64 -13.98 5.25
N VAL A 228 15.82 -14.07 3.92
CA VAL A 228 14.81 -14.51 2.96
C VAL A 228 15.17 -15.93 2.55
N ASP A 229 14.33 -16.87 2.94
CA ASP A 229 14.57 -18.29 2.79
C ASP A 229 13.23 -18.98 2.49
N ASP A 230 13.21 -19.77 1.42
CA ASP A 230 12.02 -20.46 0.92
C ASP A 230 11.96 -21.93 1.38
N SER A 231 12.95 -22.40 2.15
CA SER A 231 13.00 -23.78 2.60
C SER A 231 11.90 -24.09 3.62
N ALA A 232 11.47 -25.35 3.64
CA ALA A 232 10.56 -25.87 4.65
C ALA A 232 11.28 -26.04 5.99
N GLU A 233 10.66 -25.59 7.07
CA GLU A 233 11.12 -25.86 8.45
C GLU A 233 10.30 -26.98 9.09
N ASP A 234 8.99 -26.99 8.83
CA ASP A 234 8.02 -27.92 9.42
C ASP A 234 7.37 -28.82 8.36
N GLY A 235 8.10 -29.13 7.29
CA GLY A 235 7.61 -29.90 6.15
C GLY A 235 6.84 -29.04 5.13
N THR A 236 6.00 -29.70 4.35
CA THR A 236 5.22 -29.09 3.26
C THR A 236 3.73 -29.38 3.43
N ALA A 237 2.89 -28.57 2.81
CA ALA A 237 1.47 -28.85 2.62
C ALA A 237 1.10 -28.64 1.15
N THR A 238 0.24 -29.48 0.60
CA THR A 238 -0.37 -29.29 -0.72
C THR A 238 -1.65 -28.50 -0.55
N VAL A 239 -1.69 -27.27 -1.05
CA VAL A 239 -2.85 -26.37 -0.92
C VAL A 239 -3.51 -26.17 -2.27
N ALA A 240 -4.85 -26.16 -2.27
CA ALA A 240 -5.62 -25.75 -3.44
C ALA A 240 -6.28 -24.37 -3.22
N ALA A 241 -6.16 -23.47 -4.19
CA ALA A 241 -6.90 -22.22 -4.25
C ALA A 241 -7.93 -22.27 -5.39
N ILE A 242 -9.21 -22.08 -5.05
CA ILE A 242 -10.31 -22.15 -6.02
C ILE A 242 -10.69 -20.75 -6.50
N GLN A 243 -10.83 -20.59 -7.81
CA GLN A 243 -11.34 -19.38 -8.44
C GLN A 243 -12.60 -19.74 -9.22
N GLY A 244 -13.78 -19.44 -8.66
CA GLY A 244 -15.07 -19.78 -9.28
C GLY A 244 -15.47 -18.84 -10.42
N ASN A 245 -14.99 -17.58 -10.40
CA ASN A 245 -15.47 -16.48 -11.25
C ASN A 245 -16.92 -16.05 -10.95
N VAL A 246 -17.30 -14.89 -11.49
CA VAL A 246 -18.66 -14.34 -11.40
C VAL A 246 -19.51 -14.67 -12.65
N PRO A 247 -20.85 -14.73 -12.53
CA PRO A 247 -21.73 -14.94 -13.68
C PRO A 247 -21.67 -13.76 -14.67
N ARG A 248 -22.05 -13.98 -15.93
CA ARG A 248 -22.26 -12.87 -16.89
C ARG A 248 -23.48 -12.02 -16.47
N LEU A 249 -23.43 -10.72 -16.76
CA LEU A 249 -24.54 -9.77 -16.53
C LEU A 249 -25.87 -10.29 -17.13
N GLY A 250 -26.96 -10.24 -16.35
CA GLY A 250 -28.31 -10.64 -16.80
C GLY A 250 -29.17 -11.40 -15.78
N LEU A 251 -28.57 -11.86 -14.67
CA LEU A 251 -29.29 -12.52 -13.56
C LEU A 251 -29.77 -11.51 -12.50
N ASP A 252 -30.86 -11.81 -11.81
CA ASP A 252 -31.33 -11.04 -10.65
C ASP A 252 -30.39 -11.21 -9.43
N PHE A 253 -30.53 -10.36 -8.41
CA PHE A 253 -29.57 -10.29 -7.30
C PHE A 253 -29.38 -11.61 -6.53
N ASN A 254 -30.45 -12.37 -6.28
CA ASN A 254 -30.33 -13.63 -5.53
C ASN A 254 -29.81 -14.78 -6.41
N SER A 255 -30.20 -14.82 -7.70
CA SER A 255 -29.64 -15.80 -8.65
C SER A 255 -28.16 -15.53 -8.95
N GLN A 256 -27.70 -14.29 -8.92
CA GLN A 256 -26.26 -13.93 -8.97
C GLN A 256 -25.50 -14.50 -7.77
N ARG A 257 -25.99 -14.24 -6.54
CA ARG A 257 -25.35 -14.71 -5.29
C ARG A 257 -25.22 -16.23 -5.25
N ARG A 258 -26.28 -16.93 -5.68
CA ARG A 258 -26.29 -18.38 -5.77
C ARG A 258 -25.31 -18.91 -6.83
N ALA A 259 -25.28 -18.27 -8.00
CA ALA A 259 -24.39 -18.69 -9.08
C ALA A 259 -22.90 -18.53 -8.75
N VAL A 260 -22.50 -17.52 -7.97
CA VAL A 260 -21.12 -17.43 -7.46
C VAL A 260 -20.78 -18.65 -6.60
N LEU A 261 -21.65 -19.02 -5.66
CA LEU A 261 -21.46 -20.23 -4.85
C LEU A 261 -21.35 -21.49 -5.72
N ASP A 262 -22.31 -21.69 -6.63
CA ASP A 262 -22.33 -22.86 -7.49
C ASP A 262 -21.06 -22.95 -8.35
N ASN A 263 -20.55 -21.82 -8.86
CA ASN A 263 -19.29 -21.81 -9.61
C ASN A 263 -18.09 -22.33 -8.79
N HIS A 264 -17.98 -21.94 -7.51
CA HIS A 264 -16.89 -22.40 -6.64
C HIS A 264 -17.06 -23.88 -6.26
N ALA A 265 -18.31 -24.30 -5.98
CA ALA A 265 -18.65 -25.69 -5.73
C ALA A 265 -18.31 -26.58 -6.93
N ASP A 266 -18.81 -26.23 -8.12
CA ASP A 266 -18.57 -26.95 -9.37
C ASP A 266 -17.08 -27.03 -9.71
N ARG A 267 -16.33 -25.94 -9.47
CA ARG A 267 -14.89 -25.93 -9.71
C ARG A 267 -14.14 -26.85 -8.73
N THR A 268 -14.58 -26.92 -7.48
CA THR A 268 -14.04 -27.83 -6.47
C THR A 268 -14.36 -29.29 -6.80
N GLU A 269 -15.59 -29.58 -7.25
CA GLU A 269 -15.96 -30.92 -7.71
C GLU A 269 -15.17 -31.33 -8.97
N GLN A 270 -14.88 -30.39 -9.87
CA GLN A 270 -14.01 -30.64 -11.01
C GLN A 270 -12.58 -30.96 -10.57
N LEU A 271 -12.03 -30.21 -9.61
CA LEU A 271 -10.74 -30.51 -9.01
C LEU A 271 -10.72 -31.92 -8.41
N ALA A 272 -11.76 -32.31 -7.66
CA ALA A 272 -11.87 -33.66 -7.10
C ALA A 272 -11.84 -34.76 -8.17
N ARG A 273 -12.51 -34.54 -9.32
CA ARG A 273 -12.44 -35.46 -10.47
C ARG A 273 -11.04 -35.54 -11.06
N ASP A 274 -10.34 -34.41 -11.17
CA ASP A 274 -8.99 -34.36 -11.72
C ASP A 274 -7.95 -35.02 -10.79
N VAL A 275 -8.13 -34.90 -9.47
CA VAL A 275 -7.34 -35.64 -8.47
C VAL A 275 -7.59 -37.14 -8.56
N LYS A 276 -8.85 -37.58 -8.62
CA LYS A 276 -9.20 -39.00 -8.78
C LYS A 276 -8.67 -39.58 -10.09
N ALA A 277 -8.57 -38.76 -11.14
CA ALA A 277 -7.97 -39.13 -12.42
C ALA A 277 -6.44 -39.10 -12.42
N GLY A 278 -5.79 -38.71 -11.32
CA GLY A 278 -4.33 -38.63 -11.19
C GLY A 278 -3.69 -37.48 -11.98
N LYS A 279 -4.47 -36.47 -12.40
CA LYS A 279 -3.95 -35.32 -13.14
C LYS A 279 -3.32 -34.26 -12.24
N VAL A 280 -3.79 -34.19 -10.99
CA VAL A 280 -3.38 -33.22 -9.98
C VAL A 280 -3.19 -33.97 -8.67
N ALA A 281 -2.25 -33.54 -7.83
CA ALA A 281 -2.05 -34.10 -6.50
C ALA A 281 -3.28 -33.83 -5.61
N GLN A 282 -3.56 -34.74 -4.68
CA GLN A 282 -4.58 -34.52 -3.65
C GLN A 282 -4.10 -33.36 -2.75
N PRO A 283 -4.87 -32.27 -2.62
CA PRO A 283 -4.55 -31.22 -1.66
C PRO A 283 -4.84 -31.71 -0.24
N ASP A 284 -4.07 -31.22 0.74
CA ASP A 284 -4.31 -31.42 2.17
C ASP A 284 -5.49 -30.56 2.65
N PHE A 285 -5.70 -29.40 2.02
CA PHE A 285 -6.85 -28.52 2.26
C PHE A 285 -7.11 -27.59 1.06
N VAL A 286 -8.33 -27.04 1.01
CA VAL A 286 -8.80 -26.15 -0.05
C VAL A 286 -9.16 -24.78 0.52
N LEU A 287 -8.84 -23.72 -0.22
CA LEU A 287 -9.17 -22.34 0.14
C LEU A 287 -10.09 -21.73 -0.92
N TRP A 288 -11.29 -21.33 -0.52
CA TRP A 288 -12.17 -20.51 -1.35
C TRP A 288 -11.95 -19.01 -1.07
N PRO A 289 -12.29 -18.14 -2.04
CA PRO A 289 -12.18 -16.70 -1.87
C PRO A 289 -13.15 -16.12 -0.84
N GLU A 290 -12.92 -14.86 -0.45
CA GLU A 290 -13.89 -14.04 0.27
C GLU A 290 -15.21 -13.98 -0.52
N ASN A 291 -16.35 -14.05 0.17
CA ASN A 291 -17.68 -14.01 -0.44
C ASN A 291 -17.90 -15.05 -1.56
N SER A 292 -17.16 -16.18 -1.53
CA SER A 292 -17.44 -17.33 -2.39
C SER A 292 -18.88 -17.86 -2.23
N SER A 293 -19.47 -17.67 -1.05
CA SER A 293 -20.91 -17.76 -0.81
C SER A 293 -21.45 -16.42 -0.34
N ASP A 294 -22.16 -15.69 -1.20
CA ASP A 294 -22.91 -14.54 -0.72
C ASP A 294 -24.15 -14.96 0.09
N LEU A 295 -24.51 -16.24 0.16
CA LEU A 295 -25.61 -16.78 0.98
C LEU A 295 -25.09 -17.29 2.33
N ASP A 296 -25.86 -17.05 3.40
CA ASP A 296 -25.57 -17.59 4.74
C ASP A 296 -25.86 -19.10 4.79
N PRO A 297 -24.84 -19.99 4.87
CA PRO A 297 -25.04 -21.43 4.80
C PRO A 297 -25.67 -22.02 6.07
N TYR A 298 -25.72 -21.27 7.19
CA TYR A 298 -26.44 -21.71 8.38
C TYR A 298 -27.95 -21.49 8.26
N ARG A 299 -28.37 -20.63 7.33
CA ARG A 299 -29.79 -20.25 7.13
C ARG A 299 -30.38 -20.76 5.82
N ASN A 300 -29.54 -21.08 4.84
CA ASN A 300 -29.94 -21.51 3.50
C ASN A 300 -29.54 -22.98 3.29
N PRO A 301 -30.47 -23.94 3.43
CA PRO A 301 -30.15 -25.37 3.33
C PRO A 301 -29.59 -25.78 1.97
N ASP A 302 -30.03 -25.12 0.90
CA ASP A 302 -29.54 -25.33 -0.45
C ASP A 302 -28.07 -24.88 -0.59
N ALA A 303 -27.68 -23.77 0.05
CA ALA A 303 -26.31 -23.28 0.04
C ALA A 303 -25.41 -24.23 0.84
N ARG A 304 -25.87 -24.67 2.01
CA ARG A 304 -25.22 -25.71 2.81
C ARG A 304 -25.00 -26.98 2.02
N GLU A 305 -26.03 -27.48 1.33
CA GLU A 305 -25.93 -28.72 0.56
C GLU A 305 -24.90 -28.62 -0.56
N ALA A 306 -24.80 -27.47 -1.25
CA ALA A 306 -23.80 -27.26 -2.29
C ALA A 306 -22.37 -27.30 -1.75
N ILE A 307 -22.14 -26.66 -0.60
CA ILE A 307 -20.85 -26.70 0.08
C ILE A 307 -20.56 -28.12 0.55
N ASP A 308 -21.51 -28.77 1.23
CA ASP A 308 -21.36 -30.16 1.70
C ASP A 308 -21.00 -31.11 0.55
N ARG A 309 -21.65 -30.99 -0.62
CA ARG A 309 -21.32 -31.81 -1.80
C ARG A 309 -19.91 -31.55 -2.31
N ALA A 310 -19.52 -30.29 -2.47
CA ALA A 310 -18.20 -29.92 -2.97
C ALA A 310 -17.07 -30.36 -2.02
N VAL A 311 -17.23 -30.12 -0.72
CA VAL A 311 -16.24 -30.48 0.30
C VAL A 311 -16.14 -32.00 0.46
N ARG A 312 -17.27 -32.73 0.44
CA ARG A 312 -17.25 -34.21 0.44
C ARG A 312 -16.63 -34.79 -0.83
N ALA A 313 -16.81 -34.13 -1.98
CA ALA A 313 -16.24 -34.60 -3.24
C ALA A 313 -14.70 -34.55 -3.23
N ILE A 314 -14.11 -33.45 -2.74
CA ILE A 314 -12.65 -33.32 -2.62
C ILE A 314 -12.09 -34.06 -1.40
N GLY A 315 -12.90 -34.23 -0.35
CA GLY A 315 -12.62 -35.09 0.80
C GLY A 315 -11.63 -34.51 1.81
N VAL A 316 -11.41 -33.20 1.82
CA VAL A 316 -10.46 -32.52 2.72
C VAL A 316 -11.03 -31.23 3.29
N PRO A 317 -10.51 -30.73 4.44
CA PRO A 317 -10.96 -29.46 5.02
C PRO A 317 -10.90 -28.31 4.01
N THR A 318 -11.96 -27.51 3.98
CA THR A 318 -12.11 -26.40 3.04
C THR A 318 -12.50 -25.12 3.76
N VAL A 319 -11.80 -24.02 3.47
CA VAL A 319 -12.18 -22.68 3.95
C VAL A 319 -13.17 -22.05 2.98
N ILE A 320 -14.32 -21.63 3.49
CA ILE A 320 -15.41 -21.02 2.73
C ILE A 320 -15.60 -19.57 3.15
N GLY A 321 -15.49 -18.62 2.22
CA GLY A 321 -15.84 -17.22 2.49
C GLY A 321 -17.34 -16.99 2.32
N ALA A 322 -18.01 -16.55 3.38
CA ALA A 322 -19.46 -16.36 3.44
C ALA A 322 -19.90 -15.04 4.08
N VAL A 323 -21.04 -14.51 3.61
CA VAL A 323 -21.74 -13.40 4.28
C VAL A 323 -22.76 -13.96 5.26
N LEU A 324 -22.48 -13.81 6.56
CA LEU A 324 -23.45 -14.18 7.60
C LEU A 324 -24.36 -13.01 7.92
N ALA A 325 -25.65 -13.30 8.05
CA ALA A 325 -26.68 -12.30 8.28
C ALA A 325 -27.44 -12.60 9.58
N PRO A 326 -26.88 -12.19 10.75
CA PRO A 326 -27.57 -12.35 12.03
C PRO A 326 -28.96 -11.70 12.03
N ASP A 327 -29.87 -12.13 12.90
CA ASP A 327 -31.24 -11.54 12.98
C ASP A 327 -31.21 -10.07 13.40
N THR A 328 -30.24 -9.70 14.22
CA THR A 328 -30.04 -8.32 14.70
C THR A 328 -28.57 -7.94 14.59
N GLY A 329 -28.27 -6.65 14.40
CA GLY A 329 -26.91 -6.13 14.32
C GLY A 329 -26.33 -6.05 12.91
N ALA A 330 -25.02 -6.02 12.79
CA ALA A 330 -24.31 -5.88 11.51
C ALA A 330 -24.19 -7.21 10.74
N LEU A 331 -23.98 -7.14 9.42
CA LEU A 331 -23.55 -8.30 8.64
C LEU A 331 -22.12 -8.72 9.04
N ARG A 332 -21.75 -9.97 8.79
CA ARG A 332 -20.39 -10.48 9.02
C ARG A 332 -19.81 -11.03 7.73
N ASN A 333 -18.59 -10.60 7.42
CA ASN A 333 -17.78 -11.19 6.37
C ASN A 333 -16.91 -12.26 7.04
N THR A 334 -17.25 -13.52 6.82
CA THR A 334 -16.81 -14.64 7.65
C THR A 334 -16.12 -15.68 6.79
N LEU A 335 -14.95 -16.14 7.21
CA LEU A 335 -14.37 -17.38 6.72
C LEU A 335 -14.82 -18.52 7.63
N ILE A 336 -15.26 -19.63 7.05
CA ILE A 336 -15.78 -20.80 7.75
C ILE A 336 -14.86 -21.96 7.42
N GLU A 337 -14.33 -22.64 8.43
CA GLU A 337 -13.70 -23.95 8.25
C GLU A 337 -14.79 -25.01 8.07
N TRP A 338 -14.75 -25.71 6.95
CA TRP A 338 -15.69 -26.77 6.62
C TRP A 338 -14.97 -28.12 6.54
N ASP A 339 -15.28 -28.97 7.50
CA ASP A 339 -14.82 -30.36 7.56
C ASP A 339 -15.69 -31.26 6.67
N PRO A 340 -15.11 -32.20 5.91
CA PRO A 340 -15.86 -33.05 4.98
C PRO A 340 -16.90 -33.95 5.66
N ASP A 341 -16.69 -34.33 6.93
CA ASP A 341 -17.59 -35.22 7.64
C ASP A 341 -18.56 -34.46 8.55
N ASN A 342 -18.05 -33.46 9.26
CA ASN A 342 -18.75 -32.74 10.33
C ASN A 342 -19.40 -31.43 9.86
N GLY A 343 -19.06 -30.94 8.66
CA GLY A 343 -19.56 -29.67 8.13
C GLY A 343 -18.80 -28.47 8.74
N PRO A 344 -19.46 -27.32 9.00
CA PRO A 344 -18.78 -26.15 9.55
C PRO A 344 -18.30 -26.39 10.99
N VAL A 345 -17.02 -26.19 11.27
CA VAL A 345 -16.38 -26.48 12.57
C VAL A 345 -15.73 -25.27 13.25
N ASP A 346 -15.30 -24.26 12.50
CA ASP A 346 -14.75 -23.00 13.05
C ASP A 346 -15.06 -21.80 12.15
N THR A 347 -14.95 -20.57 12.70
CA THR A 347 -15.19 -19.33 11.96
C THR A 347 -14.23 -18.19 12.32
N TYR A 348 -13.92 -17.36 11.33
CA TYR A 348 -13.18 -16.11 11.47
C TYR A 348 -13.97 -14.96 10.85
N ASP A 349 -14.32 -13.96 11.66
CA ASP A 349 -14.91 -12.71 11.19
C ASP A 349 -13.81 -11.70 10.84
N LYS A 350 -13.88 -11.11 9.63
CA LYS A 350 -12.98 -10.04 9.16
C LYS A 350 -12.88 -8.90 10.19
N ARG A 351 -11.67 -8.52 10.58
CA ARG A 351 -11.39 -7.49 11.60
C ARG A 351 -11.35 -6.09 11.00
N HIS A 352 -10.68 -5.89 9.86
CA HIS A 352 -10.62 -4.59 9.19
C HIS A 352 -11.68 -4.48 8.10
N ILE A 353 -12.77 -3.78 8.43
CA ILE A 353 -13.88 -3.53 7.52
C ILE A 353 -13.58 -2.31 6.65
N GLN A 354 -13.78 -2.43 5.34
CA GLN A 354 -13.48 -1.39 4.37
C GLN A 354 -14.46 -0.21 4.49
N PRO A 355 -13.98 1.01 4.79
CA PRO A 355 -14.82 2.20 4.82
C PRO A 355 -15.41 2.53 3.45
N PHE A 356 -16.65 3.01 3.42
CA PHE A 356 -17.42 3.40 2.24
C PHE A 356 -17.77 2.26 1.26
N GLY A 357 -17.21 1.06 1.44
CA GLY A 357 -17.58 -0.15 0.71
C GLY A 357 -18.44 -1.10 1.54
N GLU A 358 -17.93 -1.54 2.70
CA GLU A 358 -18.59 -2.52 3.57
C GLU A 358 -19.38 -1.86 4.72
N TYR A 359 -19.02 -0.63 5.10
CA TYR A 359 -19.82 0.19 5.99
C TYR A 359 -19.76 1.66 5.57
N MET A 360 -20.72 2.46 6.02
CA MET A 360 -20.81 3.88 5.65
C MET A 360 -20.47 4.83 6.81
N PRO A 361 -19.20 5.26 6.97
CA PRO A 361 -18.85 6.29 7.94
C PRO A 361 -19.62 7.59 7.68
N MET A 362 -20.08 8.23 8.76
CA MET A 362 -20.75 9.53 8.69
C MET A 362 -21.91 9.57 7.66
N ARG A 363 -22.68 8.47 7.52
CA ARG A 363 -23.74 8.30 6.51
C ARG A 363 -24.59 9.54 6.26
N SER A 364 -25.02 10.24 7.32
CA SER A 364 -25.83 11.46 7.21
C SER A 364 -25.13 12.62 6.48
N PHE A 365 -23.82 12.79 6.70
CA PHE A 365 -23.02 13.80 6.02
C PHE A 365 -22.76 13.44 4.56
N VAL A 366 -22.39 12.18 4.30
CA VAL A 366 -22.10 11.70 2.93
C VAL A 366 -23.37 11.75 2.06
N ARG A 367 -24.54 11.50 2.64
CA ARG A 367 -25.84 11.59 1.98
C ARG A 367 -26.11 12.99 1.37
N ILE A 368 -25.48 14.05 1.87
CA ILE A 368 -25.58 15.41 1.32
C ILE A 368 -25.01 15.45 -0.11
N PHE A 369 -23.99 14.64 -0.39
CA PHE A 369 -23.24 14.66 -1.65
C PHE A 369 -23.63 13.54 -2.62
N SER A 370 -24.02 12.36 -2.11
CA SER A 370 -24.55 11.27 -2.93
C SER A 370 -25.60 10.45 -2.19
N LYS A 371 -26.67 10.08 -2.90
CA LYS A 371 -27.70 9.15 -2.40
C LYS A 371 -27.23 7.69 -2.46
N ASP A 372 -26.13 7.39 -3.15
CA ASP A 372 -25.60 6.03 -3.30
C ASP A 372 -25.14 5.42 -1.97
N VAL A 373 -25.00 6.23 -0.92
CA VAL A 373 -24.75 5.77 0.45
C VAL A 373 -25.78 4.76 0.96
N ASP A 374 -26.98 4.78 0.37
CA ASP A 374 -28.08 3.89 0.72
C ASP A 374 -28.05 2.56 -0.05
N ARG A 375 -27.09 2.37 -0.98
CA ARG A 375 -26.77 1.07 -1.56
C ARG A 375 -26.21 0.11 -0.49
N VAL A 376 -25.50 0.64 0.51
CA VAL A 376 -25.12 -0.10 1.72
C VAL A 376 -26.29 -0.06 2.69
N GLN A 377 -27.22 -0.99 2.52
CA GLN A 377 -28.45 -1.07 3.32
C GLN A 377 -28.20 -1.55 4.76
N ARG A 378 -27.21 -2.45 4.93
CA ARG A 378 -26.81 -2.98 6.23
C ARG A 378 -25.28 -3.01 6.29
N ASP A 379 -24.72 -2.35 7.30
CA ASP A 379 -23.26 -2.27 7.48
C ASP A 379 -22.70 -3.63 7.93
N PHE A 380 -21.47 -3.91 7.52
CA PHE A 380 -20.65 -4.99 8.09
C PHE A 380 -20.02 -4.57 9.41
N GLY A 381 -19.90 -5.51 10.33
CA GLY A 381 -19.26 -5.33 11.64
C GLY A 381 -17.92 -6.04 11.72
N SER A 382 -16.97 -5.45 12.45
CA SER A 382 -15.63 -6.02 12.66
C SER A 382 -15.62 -7.23 13.60
N GLY A 383 -14.84 -8.25 13.24
CA GLY A 383 -14.39 -9.30 14.15
C GLY A 383 -13.35 -8.79 15.14
N SER A 384 -13.08 -9.59 16.17
CA SER A 384 -12.12 -9.27 17.24
C SER A 384 -11.06 -10.33 17.50
N LYS A 385 -11.20 -11.52 16.90
CA LYS A 385 -10.28 -12.65 17.08
C LYS A 385 -9.20 -12.64 16.00
N VAL A 386 -8.03 -13.17 16.30
CA VAL A 386 -7.01 -13.48 15.28
C VAL A 386 -7.48 -14.74 14.53
N GLY A 387 -7.40 -14.72 13.19
CA GLY A 387 -7.82 -15.85 12.37
C GLY A 387 -6.67 -16.82 12.12
N VAL A 388 -6.67 -17.97 12.80
CA VAL A 388 -5.79 -19.10 12.49
C VAL A 388 -6.63 -20.38 12.56
N PHE A 389 -6.74 -21.09 11.44
CA PHE A 389 -7.37 -22.42 11.40
C PHE A 389 -6.31 -23.52 11.42
N ASP A 390 -6.67 -24.69 11.93
CA ASP A 390 -5.86 -25.91 11.83
C ASP A 390 -6.46 -26.80 10.73
N LEU A 391 -5.89 -26.69 9.53
CA LEU A 391 -6.35 -27.42 8.36
C LEU A 391 -5.45 -28.64 8.16
N ALA A 392 -5.94 -29.81 8.58
CA ALA A 392 -5.23 -31.07 8.48
C ALA A 392 -3.82 -31.06 9.12
N GLY A 393 -3.67 -30.40 10.28
CA GLY A 393 -2.39 -30.27 10.99
C GLY A 393 -1.56 -29.06 10.55
N THR A 394 -2.01 -28.29 9.56
CA THR A 394 -1.35 -27.06 9.11
C THR A 394 -2.04 -25.85 9.69
N ARG A 395 -1.31 -25.01 10.41
CA ARG A 395 -1.87 -23.75 10.93
C ARG A 395 -1.88 -22.67 9.86
N VAL A 396 -3.07 -22.29 9.40
CA VAL A 396 -3.27 -21.31 8.32
C VAL A 396 -3.78 -19.99 8.90
N GLY A 397 -2.95 -18.96 8.84
CA GLY A 397 -3.31 -17.59 9.19
C GLY A 397 -4.21 -16.95 8.15
N LEU A 398 -5.33 -16.38 8.56
CA LEU A 398 -6.37 -15.84 7.70
C LEU A 398 -6.36 -14.32 7.71
N VAL A 399 -6.29 -13.73 6.52
CA VAL A 399 -6.25 -12.28 6.32
C VAL A 399 -7.16 -11.92 5.15
N THR A 400 -8.41 -11.54 5.43
CA THR A 400 -9.42 -11.37 4.38
C THR A 400 -9.21 -10.07 3.61
N CYS A 401 -8.89 -10.19 2.32
CA CYS A 401 -8.91 -9.11 1.33
C CYS A 401 -8.17 -7.82 1.72
N TYR A 402 -8.91 -6.82 2.20
CA TYR A 402 -8.41 -5.51 2.61
C TYR A 402 -7.37 -5.61 3.74
N GLU A 403 -7.47 -6.65 4.57
CA GLU A 403 -6.60 -6.88 5.72
C GLU A 403 -5.13 -7.09 5.36
N ALA A 404 -4.82 -7.56 4.14
CA ALA A 404 -3.44 -7.78 3.69
C ALA A 404 -2.61 -6.48 3.64
N ALA A 405 -3.28 -5.33 3.54
CA ALA A 405 -2.65 -4.03 3.54
C ALA A 405 -2.26 -3.55 4.97
N PHE A 406 -2.75 -4.20 6.03
CA PHE A 406 -2.56 -3.80 7.42
C PHE A 406 -1.47 -4.62 8.11
N ASP A 407 -0.48 -3.93 8.69
CA ASP A 407 0.71 -4.60 9.26
C ASP A 407 0.38 -5.43 10.52
N ASP A 408 -0.66 -5.07 11.27
CA ASP A 408 -1.11 -5.79 12.46
C ASP A 408 -1.90 -7.05 12.10
N ALA A 409 -2.81 -6.97 11.14
CA ALA A 409 -3.67 -8.10 10.76
C ALA A 409 -2.85 -9.34 10.39
N VAL A 410 -1.85 -9.18 9.53
CA VAL A 410 -0.99 -10.29 9.08
C VAL A 410 -0.06 -10.76 10.21
N ARG A 411 0.62 -9.82 10.87
CA ARG A 411 1.58 -10.14 11.94
C ARG A 411 0.94 -10.92 13.08
N ASP A 412 -0.29 -10.56 13.45
CA ASP A 412 -0.99 -11.22 14.55
C ASP A 412 -1.22 -12.71 14.23
N THR A 413 -1.63 -13.06 13.01
CA THR A 413 -1.82 -14.47 12.60
C THR A 413 -0.53 -15.29 12.67
N VAL A 414 0.59 -14.70 12.26
CA VAL A 414 1.90 -15.36 12.29
C VAL A 414 2.43 -15.50 13.71
N LYS A 415 2.16 -14.52 14.59
CA LYS A 415 2.49 -14.62 16.03
C LYS A 415 1.61 -15.61 16.77
N ASP A 416 0.35 -15.75 16.37
CA ASP A 416 -0.55 -16.80 16.85
C ASP A 416 -0.19 -18.17 16.23
N GLY A 417 0.75 -18.16 15.29
CA GLY A 417 1.54 -19.28 14.84
C GLY A 417 1.04 -19.96 13.57
N GLY A 418 0.41 -19.16 12.69
CA GLY A 418 0.22 -19.51 11.30
C GLY A 418 1.55 -19.82 10.61
N GLN A 419 1.61 -20.98 9.98
CA GLN A 419 2.72 -21.50 9.18
C GLN A 419 2.57 -21.18 7.69
N LEU A 420 1.36 -20.79 7.30
CA LEU A 420 0.97 -20.29 5.98
C LEU A 420 0.00 -19.12 6.16
N ILE A 421 -0.04 -18.18 5.21
CA ILE A 421 -1.01 -17.09 5.19
C ILE A 421 -1.97 -17.29 4.01
N ALA A 422 -3.27 -17.29 4.27
CA ALA A 422 -4.29 -17.22 3.25
C ALA A 422 -4.84 -15.79 3.17
N VAL A 423 -4.99 -15.28 1.95
CA VAL A 423 -5.61 -13.98 1.67
C VAL A 423 -6.84 -14.17 0.77
N PRO A 424 -7.96 -14.71 1.28
CA PRO A 424 -9.18 -14.80 0.50
C PRO A 424 -9.70 -13.42 0.15
N SER A 425 -9.98 -13.19 -1.14
CA SER A 425 -10.37 -11.88 -1.64
C SER A 425 -11.51 -11.93 -2.66
N ASN A 426 -12.41 -10.95 -2.61
CA ASN A 426 -13.36 -10.71 -3.69
C ASN A 426 -12.94 -9.45 -4.46
N ASN A 427 -12.64 -9.61 -5.75
CA ASN A 427 -12.22 -8.50 -6.61
C ASN A 427 -13.27 -8.13 -7.67
N ALA A 428 -14.47 -8.75 -7.63
CA ALA A 428 -15.51 -8.54 -8.64
C ALA A 428 -15.92 -7.06 -8.77
N THR A 429 -16.07 -6.38 -7.63
CA THR A 429 -16.44 -4.96 -7.49
C THR A 429 -15.37 -4.00 -8.04
N PHE A 430 -14.20 -4.48 -8.44
CA PHE A 430 -13.13 -3.63 -8.96
C PHE A 430 -12.82 -3.90 -10.43
N GLY A 431 -13.64 -4.73 -11.09
CA GLY A 431 -13.56 -4.95 -12.54
C GLY A 431 -12.19 -5.45 -13.02
N ARG A 432 -11.91 -5.21 -14.30
CA ARG A 432 -10.61 -5.50 -14.93
C ARG A 432 -9.64 -4.35 -14.68
N SER A 433 -9.34 -4.06 -13.41
CA SER A 433 -8.48 -2.95 -12.99
C SER A 433 -7.14 -3.42 -12.40
N GLU A 434 -6.26 -2.45 -12.10
CA GLU A 434 -4.94 -2.71 -11.51
C GLU A 434 -5.00 -3.13 -10.03
N MET A 435 -6.16 -3.02 -9.38
CA MET A 435 -6.33 -3.30 -7.95
C MET A 435 -5.81 -4.69 -7.56
N THR A 436 -6.14 -5.72 -8.35
CA THR A 436 -5.74 -7.11 -8.05
C THR A 436 -4.22 -7.27 -8.02
N TYR A 437 -3.50 -6.59 -8.91
CA TYR A 437 -2.04 -6.61 -8.93
C TYR A 437 -1.42 -5.80 -7.79
N GLN A 438 -2.07 -4.70 -7.39
CA GLN A 438 -1.64 -3.92 -6.23
C GLN A 438 -1.80 -4.74 -4.93
N GLN A 439 -2.91 -5.47 -4.75
CA GLN A 439 -3.12 -6.38 -3.62
C GLN A 439 -2.17 -7.59 -3.67
N LEU A 440 -1.91 -8.14 -4.85
CA LEU A 440 -0.97 -9.25 -5.01
C LEU A 440 0.46 -8.86 -4.58
N ALA A 441 0.90 -7.65 -4.94
CA ALA A 441 2.19 -7.14 -4.50
C ALA A 441 2.26 -6.89 -2.98
N MET A 442 1.14 -6.49 -2.34
CA MET A 442 1.08 -6.46 -0.87
C MET A 442 1.34 -7.87 -0.32
N SER A 443 0.69 -8.89 -0.89
CA SER A 443 0.84 -10.28 -0.48
C SER A 443 2.28 -10.80 -0.67
N GLN A 444 2.97 -10.42 -1.74
CA GLN A 444 4.40 -10.71 -1.93
C GLN A 444 5.25 -10.07 -0.82
N VAL A 445 5.00 -8.81 -0.47
CA VAL A 445 5.71 -8.13 0.63
C VAL A 445 5.43 -8.81 1.96
N ARG A 446 4.20 -9.25 2.22
CA ARG A 446 3.84 -10.00 3.44
C ARG A 446 4.50 -11.36 3.52
N ALA A 447 4.67 -12.05 2.39
CA ALA A 447 5.38 -13.32 2.33
C ALA A 447 6.81 -13.18 2.87
N VAL A 448 7.55 -12.17 2.38
CA VAL A 448 8.92 -11.87 2.80
C VAL A 448 8.98 -11.30 4.21
N GLU A 449 8.08 -10.37 4.54
CA GLU A 449 8.04 -9.75 5.87
C GLU A 449 7.88 -10.77 6.99
N HIS A 450 7.08 -11.82 6.74
CA HIS A 450 6.77 -12.84 7.74
C HIS A 450 7.47 -14.18 7.52
N GLY A 451 8.16 -14.39 6.40
CA GLY A 451 8.81 -15.65 6.06
C GLY A 451 7.79 -16.78 5.96
N ARG A 452 6.69 -16.54 5.22
CA ARG A 452 5.58 -17.49 5.08
C ARG A 452 5.16 -17.59 3.63
N SER A 453 4.76 -18.78 3.20
CA SER A 453 3.99 -18.92 1.97
C SER A 453 2.67 -18.17 2.10
N VAL A 454 2.26 -17.52 1.01
CA VAL A 454 0.99 -16.79 0.93
C VAL A 454 0.17 -17.35 -0.22
N VAL A 455 -1.06 -17.76 0.07
CA VAL A 455 -2.02 -18.23 -0.93
C VAL A 455 -3.15 -17.22 -1.04
N VAL A 456 -3.40 -16.72 -2.24
CA VAL A 456 -4.37 -15.67 -2.51
C VAL A 456 -5.49 -16.24 -3.38
N PRO A 457 -6.54 -16.86 -2.82
CA PRO A 457 -7.71 -17.27 -3.60
C PRO A 457 -8.61 -16.05 -3.84
N VAL A 458 -8.89 -15.76 -5.11
CA VAL A 458 -9.67 -14.60 -5.54
C VAL A 458 -10.84 -15.02 -6.41
N THR A 459 -12.03 -14.44 -6.21
CA THR A 459 -13.23 -14.80 -6.98
C THR A 459 -13.07 -14.54 -8.48
N SER A 460 -12.64 -13.34 -8.89
CA SER A 460 -12.56 -12.93 -10.30
C SER A 460 -11.30 -12.13 -10.66
N GLY A 461 -10.42 -11.90 -9.67
CA GLY A 461 -9.11 -11.27 -9.88
C GLY A 461 -8.04 -12.29 -10.25
N VAL A 462 -6.79 -12.00 -9.92
CA VAL A 462 -5.68 -12.95 -10.07
C VAL A 462 -5.51 -13.71 -8.76
N SER A 463 -5.83 -15.00 -8.77
CA SER A 463 -5.43 -15.91 -7.70
C SER A 463 -3.95 -16.27 -7.85
N ALA A 464 -3.26 -16.52 -6.74
CA ALA A 464 -1.83 -16.82 -6.78
C ALA A 464 -1.34 -17.66 -5.59
N VAL A 465 -0.23 -18.37 -5.80
CA VAL A 465 0.58 -18.99 -4.75
C VAL A 465 1.94 -18.31 -4.71
N ILE A 466 2.34 -17.84 -3.53
CA ILE A 466 3.55 -17.06 -3.29
C ILE A 466 4.43 -17.80 -2.28
N ARG A 467 5.71 -17.95 -2.60
CA ARG A 467 6.74 -18.54 -1.72
C ARG A 467 7.18 -17.55 -0.63
N PRO A 468 7.81 -18.02 0.47
CA PRO A 468 8.28 -17.14 1.55
C PRO A 468 9.27 -16.06 1.11
N ASP A 469 9.92 -16.24 -0.05
CA ASP A 469 10.83 -15.27 -0.66
C ASP A 469 10.13 -14.19 -1.50
N GLY A 470 8.80 -14.22 -1.58
CA GLY A 470 7.98 -13.29 -2.37
C GLY A 470 7.79 -13.71 -3.83
N THR A 471 8.35 -14.86 -4.25
CA THR A 471 8.20 -15.37 -5.62
C THR A 471 6.78 -15.91 -5.85
N ILE A 472 6.12 -15.41 -6.90
CA ILE A 472 4.84 -15.97 -7.37
C ILE A 472 5.14 -17.20 -8.23
N VAL A 473 4.76 -18.40 -7.76
CA VAL A 473 5.04 -19.66 -8.46
C VAL A 473 3.88 -20.11 -9.36
N GLN A 474 2.65 -19.75 -9.02
CA GLN A 474 1.46 -20.01 -9.81
C GLN A 474 0.53 -18.80 -9.74
N LYS A 475 -0.17 -18.50 -10.84
CA LYS A 475 -1.23 -17.49 -10.88
C LYS A 475 -2.26 -17.76 -11.98
N THR A 476 -3.49 -17.32 -11.76
CA THR A 476 -4.60 -17.43 -12.72
C THR A 476 -4.72 -16.18 -13.60
N GLU A 477 -5.61 -16.24 -14.60
CA GLU A 477 -6.09 -15.05 -15.31
C GLU A 477 -7.33 -14.45 -14.64
N MET A 478 -7.51 -13.13 -14.77
CA MET A 478 -8.71 -12.46 -14.27
C MET A 478 -9.98 -12.90 -15.01
N PHE A 479 -11.08 -13.03 -14.28
CA PHE A 479 -12.41 -13.39 -14.78
C PHE A 479 -12.44 -14.71 -15.55
N THR A 480 -11.69 -15.71 -15.07
CA THR A 480 -11.72 -17.08 -15.57
C THR A 480 -11.97 -18.05 -14.41
N PRO A 481 -12.73 -19.13 -14.58
CA PRO A 481 -12.79 -20.18 -13.57
C PRO A 481 -11.49 -21.00 -13.59
N ASP A 482 -10.84 -21.19 -12.45
CA ASP A 482 -9.58 -21.92 -12.36
C ASP A 482 -9.36 -22.53 -10.96
N ALA A 483 -8.34 -23.39 -10.83
CA ALA A 483 -7.91 -23.96 -9.55
C ALA A 483 -6.39 -24.10 -9.57
N LEU A 484 -5.72 -23.48 -8.60
CA LEU A 484 -4.29 -23.65 -8.38
C LEU A 484 -4.08 -24.75 -7.36
N VAL A 485 -3.15 -25.68 -7.61
CA VAL A 485 -2.73 -26.68 -6.63
C VAL A 485 -1.22 -26.69 -6.59
N ASP A 486 -0.66 -26.51 -5.40
CA ASP A 486 0.77 -26.36 -5.23
C ASP A 486 1.23 -26.87 -3.86
N GLU A 487 2.40 -27.49 -3.82
CA GLU A 487 3.07 -27.84 -2.57
C GLU A 487 3.86 -26.64 -2.06
N VAL A 488 3.59 -26.22 -0.83
CA VAL A 488 4.16 -25.02 -0.21
C VAL A 488 4.96 -25.37 1.05
N PRO A 489 6.11 -24.72 1.29
CA PRO A 489 6.90 -24.91 2.50
C PRO A 489 6.19 -24.33 3.73
N LEU A 490 6.16 -25.10 4.81
CA LEU A 490 5.67 -24.65 6.12
C LEU A 490 6.83 -24.16 6.97
N ARG A 491 6.65 -22.99 7.60
CA ARG A 491 7.67 -22.35 8.44
C ARG A 491 7.07 -21.86 9.75
N SER A 492 7.79 -22.01 10.85
CA SER A 492 7.39 -21.51 12.18
C SER A 492 8.30 -20.43 12.72
N SER A 493 9.52 -20.31 12.20
CA SER A 493 10.45 -19.25 12.62
C SER A 493 9.86 -17.87 12.36
N LEU A 494 10.17 -16.92 13.24
CA LEU A 494 9.74 -15.53 13.11
C LEU A 494 10.90 -14.70 12.58
N THR A 495 10.65 -13.96 11.49
CA THR A 495 11.57 -12.94 10.97
C THR A 495 11.85 -11.85 12.01
N PRO A 496 12.98 -11.12 11.91
CA PRO A 496 13.23 -9.96 12.76
C PRO A 496 12.07 -8.94 12.73
N ALA A 497 11.50 -8.65 11.56
CA ALA A 497 10.35 -7.76 11.43
C ALA A 497 9.15 -8.23 12.25
N THR A 498 8.81 -9.52 12.17
CA THR A 498 7.71 -10.11 12.92
C THR A 498 7.93 -10.02 14.43
N ARG A 499 9.18 -10.28 14.89
CA ARG A 499 9.55 -10.17 16.31
C ARG A 499 9.48 -8.74 16.81
N LEU A 500 10.07 -7.80 16.08
CA LEU A 500 10.15 -6.38 16.43
C LEU A 500 8.78 -5.68 16.37
N GLY A 501 7.86 -6.16 15.55
CA GLY A 501 6.51 -5.62 15.44
C GLY A 501 6.51 -4.14 15.04
N THR A 502 5.91 -3.29 15.87
CA THR A 502 5.77 -1.85 15.60
C THR A 502 7.03 -1.04 15.92
N LEU A 503 8.07 -1.65 16.50
CA LEU A 503 9.27 -0.92 16.92
C LEU A 503 9.97 -0.16 15.78
N PRO A 504 10.21 -0.73 14.57
CA PRO A 504 10.86 -0.01 13.49
C PRO A 504 10.09 1.26 13.07
N GLU A 505 8.76 1.16 12.94
CA GLU A 505 7.90 2.31 12.65
C GLU A 505 7.99 3.37 13.76
N GLY A 506 7.93 2.93 15.03
CA GLY A 506 8.01 3.82 16.18
C GLY A 506 9.32 4.61 16.26
N VAL A 507 10.46 3.95 15.99
CA VAL A 507 11.77 4.61 15.94
C VAL A 507 11.84 5.64 14.81
N LEU A 508 11.33 5.30 13.63
CA LEU A 508 11.30 6.20 12.48
C LEU A 508 10.35 7.39 12.71
N ALA A 509 9.19 7.16 13.34
CA ALA A 509 8.26 8.21 13.73
C ALA A 509 8.90 9.17 14.77
N LEU A 510 9.62 8.64 15.77
CA LEU A 510 10.36 9.45 16.73
C LEU A 510 11.45 10.28 16.04
N LEU A 511 12.16 9.71 15.08
CA LEU A 511 13.17 10.41 14.28
C LEU A 511 12.53 11.57 13.48
N ALA A 512 11.37 11.34 12.86
CA ALA A 512 10.62 12.38 12.16
C ALA A 512 10.22 13.54 13.10
N VAL A 513 9.65 13.22 14.25
CA VAL A 513 9.21 14.21 15.25
C VAL A 513 10.41 14.99 15.80
N ALA A 514 11.52 14.32 16.10
CA ALA A 514 12.74 14.98 16.56
C ALA A 514 13.29 15.97 15.52
N GLY A 515 13.29 15.60 14.24
CA GLY A 515 13.70 16.49 13.15
C GLY A 515 12.81 17.72 13.02
N LEU A 516 11.49 17.53 13.09
CA LEU A 516 10.52 18.64 13.05
C LEU A 516 10.64 19.56 14.27
N GLY A 517 10.79 18.98 15.47
CA GLY A 517 11.01 19.72 16.72
C GLY A 517 12.29 20.56 16.67
N TRP A 518 13.37 20.00 16.12
CA TRP A 518 14.64 20.72 15.94
C TRP A 518 14.49 21.93 15.01
N VAL A 519 13.73 21.80 13.90
CA VAL A 519 13.43 22.94 13.01
C VAL A 519 12.62 24.01 13.75
N ALA A 520 11.64 23.62 14.55
CA ALA A 520 10.82 24.55 15.32
C ALA A 520 11.65 25.34 16.35
N VAL A 521 12.51 24.65 17.12
CA VAL A 521 13.41 25.29 18.11
C VAL A 521 14.34 26.30 17.45
N ARG A 522 15.01 25.92 16.35
CA ARG A 522 15.89 26.85 15.61
C ARG A 522 15.14 28.05 15.05
N SER A 523 13.90 27.87 14.63
CA SER A 523 13.05 28.94 14.11
C SER A 523 12.65 29.94 15.21
N VAL A 524 12.40 29.45 16.44
CA VAL A 524 12.12 30.30 17.60
C VAL A 524 13.36 31.05 18.05
N GLN A 525 14.51 30.39 18.13
CA GLN A 525 15.79 31.02 18.49
C GLN A 525 16.16 32.13 17.49
N ALA A 526 16.12 31.85 16.19
CA ALA A 526 16.40 32.86 15.17
C ALA A 526 15.46 34.08 15.20
N ARG A 527 14.21 33.91 15.68
CA ARG A 527 13.28 35.02 15.91
C ARG A 527 13.61 35.83 17.16
N LYS A 528 14.12 35.18 18.22
CA LYS A 528 14.58 35.85 19.45
C LYS A 528 15.84 36.67 19.16
N ASP A 529 16.80 36.10 18.46
CA ASP A 529 18.06 36.78 18.12
C ASP A 529 17.80 38.05 17.28
N ARG A 530 16.91 37.96 16.28
CA ARG A 530 16.47 39.12 15.47
C ARG A 530 15.73 40.21 16.25
N ARG A 531 15.15 39.88 17.41
CA ARG A 531 14.51 40.87 18.30
C ARG A 531 15.50 41.51 19.27
N GLN A 532 16.68 40.93 19.43
CA GLN A 532 17.73 41.39 20.35
C GLN A 532 18.83 42.19 19.65
N GLU A 533 18.88 42.22 18.31
CA GLU A 533 19.72 43.17 17.56
C GLU A 533 19.19 44.61 17.78
N PRO A 534 19.97 45.52 18.41
CA PRO A 534 19.56 46.91 18.56
C PRO A 534 19.51 47.57 17.18
N GLU A 535 18.45 48.35 16.90
CA GLU A 535 18.40 49.24 15.73
C GLU A 535 19.65 50.14 15.77
N SER A 536 20.61 49.87 14.88
CA SER A 536 21.71 50.78 14.64
C SER A 536 21.11 52.06 14.05
N VAL A 537 20.94 53.07 14.90
CA VAL A 537 20.57 54.43 14.50
C VAL A 537 21.53 54.87 13.39
N PRO A 538 21.05 55.30 12.22
CA PRO A 538 21.94 55.83 11.19
C PRO A 538 22.63 57.07 11.76
N SER A 539 23.96 57.05 11.86
CA SER A 539 24.74 58.23 12.17
C SER A 539 24.55 59.23 11.03
N ALA A 540 23.83 60.32 11.30
CA ALA A 540 23.79 61.47 10.43
C ALA A 540 25.18 62.14 10.47
N THR A 541 25.89 62.11 9.36
CA THR A 541 26.97 63.04 9.00
C THR A 541 26.87 63.35 7.53
#